data_AF-A0A1Q7TR90-F1
#
_entry.id   AF-A0A1Q7TR90-F1
#
_cell.length_a   1.000
_cell.length_b   1.000
_cell.length_c   1.000
_cell.angle_alpha   90.00
_cell.angle_beta   90.00
_cell.angle_gamma   90.00
#
_symmetry.space_group_name_H-M   'P 1'
#
loop_
_entity.id
_entity.type
_entity.pdbx_description
1 polymer ?
#
loop_
_entity_poly.entity_id
_entity_poly.type
_entity_poly.pdbx_seq_one_letter_code
_entity_poly.pdbx_strand_id
1 'polypeptide(L)'
;MGWRALLRVVDFQSLLSSQPLVASALEKAQHAGGPKSPEAKALRESYYLLAKVLWTRRASIRRIHDLAWLDHTVVSAGARLGRVWENSDGSRSIRAAEETLPPGISPELFPQEGSNWIEVPVQAFSGISPNVKLERGVSNPFRVGIVPEVRLRPWYEAVTTAKFKAPPAAVSVLGEIEALIAAARRAGGSSVALVFAASSFEDRLAE
;
A
#
# COMPACT_ATOMS: atom_id res chain seq x y z
N MET A 1 1.61 -16.93 -11.66
CA MET A 1 0.71 -15.93 -11.06
C MET A 1 1.03 -14.61 -11.73
N GLY A 2 0.02 -13.90 -12.25
CA GLY A 2 0.22 -12.69 -13.03
C GLY A 2 0.60 -11.47 -12.18
N TRP A 3 0.99 -10.39 -12.86
CA TRP A 3 1.17 -9.06 -12.27
C TRP A 3 -0.11 -8.59 -11.56
N ARG A 4 0.03 -7.99 -10.38
CA ARG A 4 -1.05 -7.31 -9.66
C ARG A 4 -0.55 -6.10 -8.90
N ALA A 5 -1.41 -5.11 -8.71
CA ALA A 5 -1.12 -3.91 -7.95
C ALA A 5 -2.35 -3.43 -7.18
N LEU A 6 -2.08 -2.85 -6.00
CA LEU A 6 -3.05 -2.17 -5.15
C LEU A 6 -2.60 -0.71 -4.99
N LEU A 7 -3.51 0.23 -5.23
CA LEU A 7 -3.37 1.62 -4.79
C LEU A 7 -4.36 1.87 -3.67
N ARG A 8 -3.92 2.38 -2.52
CA ARG A 8 -4.76 2.45 -1.33
C ARG A 8 -4.39 3.59 -0.39
N VAL A 9 -5.39 4.20 0.21
CA VAL A 9 -5.21 5.04 1.39
C VAL A 9 -5.08 4.13 2.61
N VAL A 10 -3.96 4.22 3.31
CA VAL A 10 -3.67 3.46 4.52
C VAL A 10 -3.50 4.44 5.67
N ASP A 11 -4.28 4.27 6.73
CA ASP A 11 -3.98 4.87 8.02
C ASP A 11 -3.15 3.87 8.84
N PHE A 12 -1.85 4.13 8.95
CA PHE A 12 -0.94 3.24 9.66
C PHE A 12 -1.23 3.16 11.17
N GLN A 13 -1.84 4.19 11.77
CA GLN A 13 -2.24 4.13 13.19
C GLN A 13 -3.36 3.10 13.37
N SER A 14 -4.41 3.21 12.55
CA SER A 14 -5.56 2.31 12.58
C SER A 14 -5.15 0.88 12.23
N LEU A 15 -4.35 0.69 11.16
CA LEU A 15 -3.85 -0.60 10.74
C LEU A 15 -3.00 -1.28 11.81
N LEU A 16 -2.02 -0.59 12.39
CA LEU A 16 -1.14 -1.21 13.39
C LEU A 16 -1.89 -1.55 14.68
N SER A 17 -3.01 -0.88 14.96
CA SER A 17 -3.87 -1.16 16.11
C SER A 17 -4.94 -2.24 15.83
N SER A 18 -5.00 -2.79 14.61
CA SER A 18 -6.09 -3.68 14.17
C SER A 18 -5.91 -5.15 14.57
N GLN A 19 -5.00 -5.49 15.49
CA GLN A 19 -4.78 -6.88 15.92
C GLN A 19 -6.06 -7.59 16.34
N PRO A 20 -6.99 -6.99 17.11
CA PRO A 20 -8.25 -7.65 17.47
C PRO A 20 -9.12 -7.99 16.26
N LEU A 21 -9.17 -7.12 15.25
CA LEU A 21 -9.92 -7.36 14.02
C LEU A 21 -9.33 -8.53 13.22
N VAL A 22 -8.00 -8.57 13.09
CA VAL A 22 -7.31 -9.67 12.40
C VAL A 22 -7.46 -10.99 13.17
N ALA A 23 -7.42 -10.96 14.50
CA ALA A 23 -7.68 -12.15 15.33
C ALA A 23 -9.09 -12.69 15.12
N SER A 24 -10.11 -11.82 15.11
CA SER A 24 -11.49 -12.23 14.84
C SER A 24 -11.65 -12.80 13.42
N ALA A 25 -11.01 -12.19 12.41
CA ALA A 25 -11.00 -12.73 11.05
C ALA A 25 -10.33 -14.11 10.99
N LEU A 26 -9.20 -14.28 11.69
CA LEU A 26 -8.49 -15.56 11.78
C LEU A 26 -9.39 -16.64 12.40
N GLU A 27 -10.05 -16.33 13.51
CA GLU A 27 -10.97 -17.26 14.16
C GLU A 27 -12.09 -17.71 13.20
N LYS A 28 -12.72 -16.77 12.48
CA LYS A 28 -13.74 -17.09 11.48
C LYS A 28 -13.21 -17.99 10.37
N ALA A 29 -12.02 -17.69 9.83
CA ALA A 29 -11.39 -18.51 8.79
C ALA A 29 -11.04 -19.92 9.30
N GLN A 30 -10.63 -20.04 10.56
CA GLN A 30 -10.35 -21.34 11.19
C GLN A 30 -11.62 -22.18 11.37
N HIS A 31 -12.74 -21.55 11.73
CA HIS A 31 -14.03 -22.24 11.85
C HIS A 31 -14.57 -22.69 10.48
N ALA A 32 -14.42 -21.86 9.44
CA ALA A 32 -14.97 -22.15 8.11
C ALA A 32 -14.12 -23.15 7.30
N GLY A 33 -12.79 -22.99 7.29
CA GLY A 33 -11.88 -23.78 6.44
C GLY A 33 -10.88 -24.64 7.21
N GLY A 34 -10.90 -24.60 8.55
CA GLY A 34 -9.94 -25.28 9.39
C GLY A 34 -8.63 -24.49 9.58
N PRO A 35 -7.82 -24.86 10.59
CA PRO A 35 -6.60 -24.14 10.97
C PRO A 35 -5.45 -24.23 9.95
N LYS A 36 -5.55 -25.14 8.98
CA LYS A 36 -4.55 -25.31 7.91
C LYS A 36 -4.99 -24.71 6.57
N SER A 37 -6.17 -24.07 6.51
CA SER A 37 -6.62 -23.39 5.29
C SER A 37 -5.63 -22.29 4.88
N PRO A 38 -5.49 -22.03 3.57
CA PRO A 38 -4.64 -20.94 3.07
C PRO A 38 -4.99 -19.58 3.69
N GLU A 39 -6.29 -19.32 3.88
CA GLU A 39 -6.79 -18.08 4.49
C GLU A 39 -6.40 -17.98 5.98
N ALA A 40 -6.64 -19.02 6.77
CA ALA A 40 -6.23 -19.03 8.18
C ALA A 40 -4.71 -18.94 8.35
N LYS A 41 -3.93 -19.46 7.39
CA LYS A 41 -2.47 -19.29 7.36
C LYS A 41 -2.10 -17.82 7.10
N ALA A 42 -2.66 -17.21 6.05
CA ALA A 42 -2.37 -15.83 5.68
C ALA A 42 -2.75 -14.83 6.79
N LEU A 43 -3.90 -15.02 7.45
CA LEU A 43 -4.34 -14.19 8.56
C LEU A 43 -3.44 -14.34 9.79
N ARG A 44 -2.95 -15.56 10.07
CA ARG A 44 -1.99 -15.79 11.16
C ARG A 44 -0.64 -15.11 10.89
N GLU A 45 -0.13 -15.23 9.67
CA GLU A 45 1.10 -14.52 9.26
C GLU A 45 0.92 -13.01 9.37
N SER A 46 -0.24 -12.49 8.98
CA SER A 46 -0.62 -11.08 9.10
C SER A 46 -0.71 -10.60 10.54
N TYR A 47 -1.28 -11.40 11.43
CA TYR A 47 -1.34 -11.12 12.87
C TYR A 47 0.06 -10.96 13.46
N TYR A 48 0.97 -11.89 13.15
CA TYR A 48 2.36 -11.81 13.59
C TYR A 48 3.12 -10.65 12.93
N LEU A 49 2.79 -10.30 11.69
CA LEU A 49 3.36 -9.15 10.99
C LEU A 49 3.03 -7.84 11.72
N LEU A 50 1.77 -7.63 12.12
CA LEU A 50 1.36 -6.45 12.89
C LEU A 50 2.15 -6.35 14.20
N ALA A 51 2.23 -7.44 14.97
CA ALA A 51 2.99 -7.49 16.21
C ALA A 51 4.49 -7.16 15.98
N LYS A 52 5.08 -7.72 14.93
CA LYS A 52 6.47 -7.47 14.57
C LYS A 52 6.73 -6.01 14.23
N VAL A 53 5.87 -5.38 13.43
CA VAL A 53 6.03 -3.97 13.03
C VAL A 53 5.82 -3.03 14.23
N LEU A 54 4.84 -3.32 15.09
CA LEU A 54 4.65 -2.58 16.35
C LEU A 54 5.90 -2.64 17.23
N TRP A 55 6.50 -3.83 17.38
CA TRP A 55 7.69 -4.02 18.21
C TRP A 55 8.95 -3.39 17.61
N THR A 56 9.21 -3.61 16.32
CA THR A 56 10.46 -3.14 15.68
C THR A 56 10.38 -1.72 15.14
N ARG A 57 9.17 -1.14 15.08
CA ARG A 57 8.87 0.17 14.47
C ARG A 57 9.43 0.31 13.06
N ARG A 58 9.43 -0.81 12.32
CA ARG A 58 10.09 -0.97 11.03
C ARG A 58 9.30 -1.93 10.15
N ALA A 59 8.97 -1.49 8.94
CA ALA A 59 8.40 -2.34 7.90
C ALA A 59 9.23 -2.19 6.62
N SER A 60 9.81 -3.31 6.15
CA SER A 60 10.49 -3.37 4.86
C SER A 60 9.48 -3.40 3.70
N ILE A 61 9.97 -3.27 2.46
CA ILE A 61 9.14 -3.26 1.24
C ILE A 61 8.10 -4.39 1.24
N ARG A 62 8.54 -5.65 1.40
CA ARG A 62 7.62 -6.80 1.47
C ARG A 62 6.58 -6.67 2.57
N ARG A 63 6.98 -6.19 3.76
CA ARG A 63 6.04 -6.03 4.89
C ARG A 63 4.99 -4.96 4.60
N ILE A 64 5.37 -3.86 3.95
CA ILE A 64 4.42 -2.80 3.60
C ILE A 64 3.47 -3.27 2.52
N HIS A 65 3.96 -4.02 1.54
CA HIS A 65 3.10 -4.69 0.57
C HIS A 65 2.05 -5.54 1.29
N ASP A 66 2.48 -6.46 2.16
CA ASP A 66 1.58 -7.38 2.86
C ASP A 66 0.61 -6.63 3.81
N LEU A 67 1.07 -5.56 4.47
CA LEU A 67 0.25 -4.68 5.30
C LEU A 67 -0.82 -3.93 4.49
N ALA A 68 -0.49 -3.40 3.32
CA ALA A 68 -1.45 -2.69 2.48
C ALA A 68 -2.55 -3.64 1.98
N TRP A 69 -2.17 -4.87 1.62
CA TRP A 69 -3.13 -5.90 1.25
C TRP A 69 -3.99 -6.36 2.43
N LEU A 70 -3.41 -6.54 3.61
CA LEU A 70 -4.15 -6.84 4.86
C LEU A 70 -5.17 -5.74 5.17
N ASP A 71 -4.77 -4.47 5.06
CA ASP A 71 -5.70 -3.37 5.28
C ASP A 71 -6.85 -3.38 4.27
N HIS A 72 -6.54 -3.70 3.01
CA HIS A 72 -7.52 -3.79 1.93
C HIS A 72 -8.55 -4.90 2.13
N THR A 73 -8.09 -6.08 2.50
CA THR A 73 -8.93 -7.29 2.51
C THR A 73 -9.59 -7.55 3.86
N VAL A 74 -9.05 -7.00 4.95
CA VAL A 74 -9.53 -7.30 6.31
C VAL A 74 -9.91 -6.03 7.07
N VAL A 75 -8.96 -5.11 7.28
CA VAL A 75 -9.12 -4.04 8.28
C VAL A 75 -10.12 -2.99 7.84
N SER A 76 -9.96 -2.47 6.63
CA SER A 76 -10.93 -1.57 6.02
C SER A 76 -11.54 -2.21 4.77
N ALA A 77 -11.89 -3.49 4.89
CA ALA A 77 -12.67 -4.22 3.91
C ALA A 77 -14.00 -3.49 3.66
N GLY A 78 -14.36 -3.30 2.39
CA GLY A 78 -15.56 -2.55 2.01
C GLY A 78 -15.42 -1.02 2.05
N ALA A 79 -14.34 -0.48 2.63
CA ALA A 79 -14.03 0.94 2.47
C ALA A 79 -13.61 1.21 1.02
N ARG A 80 -14.24 2.19 0.36
CA ARG A 80 -13.88 2.67 -0.99
C ARG A 80 -12.60 3.51 -0.98
N LEU A 81 -11.55 2.96 -0.36
CA LEU A 81 -10.26 3.60 -0.12
C LEU A 81 -9.11 2.87 -0.82
N GLY A 82 -9.40 2.00 -1.80
CA GLY A 82 -8.36 1.43 -2.64
C GLY A 82 -8.90 0.86 -3.94
N ARG A 83 -7.97 0.66 -4.88
CA ARG A 83 -8.22 0.14 -6.22
C ARG A 83 -7.18 -0.92 -6.55
N VAL A 84 -7.63 -2.02 -7.15
CA VAL A 84 -6.79 -3.12 -7.61
C VAL A 84 -6.71 -3.12 -9.13
N TRP A 85 -5.52 -3.40 -9.64
CA TRP A 85 -5.26 -3.72 -11.05
C TRP A 85 -4.59 -5.07 -11.15
N GLU A 86 -4.93 -5.80 -12.20
CA GLU A 86 -4.40 -7.13 -12.49
C GLU A 86 -4.04 -7.19 -13.97
N ASN A 87 -3.21 -8.19 -14.31
CA ASN A 87 -2.87 -8.55 -15.69
C ASN A 87 -2.05 -7.46 -16.42
N SER A 88 -1.75 -7.73 -17.70
CA SER A 88 -0.91 -6.87 -18.53
C SER A 88 -1.56 -5.51 -18.84
N ASP A 89 -2.89 -5.43 -18.94
CA ASP A 89 -3.61 -4.17 -19.13
C ASP A 89 -3.47 -3.23 -17.93
N GLY A 90 -3.59 -3.78 -16.72
CA GLY A 90 -3.34 -3.04 -15.49
C GLY A 90 -1.90 -2.52 -15.43
N SER A 91 -0.94 -3.39 -15.74
CA SER A 91 0.48 -3.04 -15.79
C SER A 91 0.76 -1.90 -16.78
N ARG A 92 0.20 -1.98 -18.00
CA ARG A 92 0.31 -0.92 -19.02
C ARG A 92 -0.30 0.40 -18.57
N SER A 93 -1.47 0.36 -17.94
CA SER A 93 -2.16 1.55 -17.45
C SER A 93 -1.37 2.26 -16.35
N ILE A 94 -0.81 1.49 -15.42
CA ILE A 94 0.09 2.00 -14.38
C ILE A 94 1.35 2.61 -15.01
N ARG A 95 2.00 1.90 -15.93
CA ARG A 95 3.21 2.42 -16.60
C ARG A 95 2.92 3.73 -17.36
N ALA A 96 1.80 3.82 -18.06
CA ALA A 96 1.41 5.05 -18.75
C ALA A 96 1.18 6.21 -17.76
N ALA A 97 0.61 5.94 -16.58
CA ALA A 97 0.46 6.95 -15.53
C ALA A 97 1.81 7.39 -14.94
N GLU A 98 2.73 6.44 -14.74
CA GLU A 98 4.10 6.70 -14.28
C GLU A 98 4.86 7.65 -15.20
N GLU A 99 4.76 7.42 -16.51
CA GLU A 99 5.39 8.23 -17.56
C GLU A 99 4.74 9.62 -17.72
N THR A 100 3.46 9.75 -17.34
CA THR A 100 2.73 11.03 -17.42
C THR A 100 3.04 11.94 -16.23
N LEU A 101 3.36 11.36 -15.06
CA LEU A 101 3.64 12.12 -13.85
C LEU A 101 5.00 12.84 -13.93
N PRO A 102 5.15 14.01 -13.27
CA PRO A 102 6.43 14.70 -13.23
C PRO A 102 7.57 13.81 -12.69
N PRO A 103 8.77 13.82 -13.27
CA PRO A 103 9.89 12.95 -12.85
C PRO A 103 10.29 13.11 -11.38
N GLY A 104 10.11 14.30 -10.79
CA GLY A 104 10.40 14.55 -9.38
C GLY A 104 9.32 14.06 -8.40
N ILE A 105 8.18 13.58 -8.90
CA ILE A 105 7.03 13.14 -8.11
C ILE A 105 6.81 11.64 -8.30
N SER A 106 6.77 11.17 -9.55
CA SER A 106 6.48 9.78 -9.92
C SER A 106 7.20 8.73 -9.05
N PRO A 107 8.52 8.84 -8.76
CA PRO A 107 9.25 7.83 -7.98
C PRO A 107 8.78 7.65 -6.54
N GLU A 108 8.06 8.61 -5.93
CA GLU A 108 7.58 8.46 -4.55
C GLU A 108 6.49 7.40 -4.42
N LEU A 109 5.58 7.33 -5.40
CA LEU A 109 4.47 6.36 -5.46
C LEU A 109 4.81 5.18 -6.37
N PHE A 110 5.66 5.38 -7.36
CA PHE A 110 6.03 4.39 -8.35
C PHE A 110 7.55 4.24 -8.45
N PRO A 111 8.23 3.73 -7.41
CA PRO A 111 9.68 3.58 -7.43
C PRO A 111 10.11 2.56 -8.47
N GLN A 112 11.09 2.88 -9.32
CA GLN A 112 11.58 1.98 -10.37
C GLN A 112 12.80 1.16 -9.93
N GLU A 113 13.58 1.69 -8.99
CA GLU A 113 14.80 1.06 -8.47
C GLU A 113 15.11 1.57 -7.06
N GLY A 114 16.02 0.86 -6.38
CA GLY A 114 16.51 1.22 -5.06
C GLY A 114 15.45 1.12 -3.95
N SER A 115 15.85 1.55 -2.75
CA SER A 115 14.93 1.75 -1.64
C SER A 115 15.35 2.93 -0.78
N ASN A 116 14.38 3.53 -0.10
CA ASN A 116 14.63 4.55 0.90
C ASN A 116 13.65 4.40 2.06
N TRP A 117 14.10 4.79 3.25
CA TRP A 117 13.27 4.79 4.45
C TRP A 117 12.58 6.15 4.62
N ILE A 118 11.31 6.12 4.99
CA ILE A 118 10.54 7.29 5.43
C ILE A 118 10.01 7.04 6.84
N GLU A 119 9.67 8.11 7.55
CA GLU A 119 9.04 8.04 8.87
C GLU A 119 7.58 8.48 8.78
N VAL A 120 6.69 7.67 9.34
CA VAL A 120 5.27 8.00 9.49
C VAL A 120 4.94 8.09 10.98
N PRO A 121 4.36 9.21 11.45
CA PRO A 121 3.91 9.35 12.82
C PRO A 121 2.79 8.35 13.14
N VAL A 122 2.95 7.59 14.21
CA VAL A 122 1.88 6.77 14.81
C VAL A 122 2.05 6.83 16.33
N GLN A 123 0.96 6.93 17.07
CA GLN A 123 0.97 7.11 18.52
C GLN A 123 1.89 6.10 19.21
N ALA A 124 2.61 6.60 20.21
CA ALA A 124 3.52 5.79 21.00
C ALA A 124 2.72 4.75 21.79
N PHE A 125 3.12 3.49 21.69
CA PHE A 125 2.71 2.44 22.62
C PHE A 125 3.82 2.29 23.65
N SER A 126 3.49 2.44 24.94
CA SER A 126 4.39 2.11 26.07
C SER A 126 5.78 2.77 26.01
N GLY A 127 5.86 4.06 25.65
CA GLY A 127 7.13 4.81 25.64
C GLY A 127 8.06 4.54 24.45
N ILE A 128 7.61 3.77 23.46
CA ILE A 128 8.35 3.49 22.22
C ILE A 128 8.20 4.68 21.25
N SER A 129 9.21 4.91 20.39
CA SER A 129 9.25 5.99 19.38
C SER A 129 7.88 6.25 18.71
N PRO A 130 7.43 7.51 18.61
CA PRO A 130 6.14 7.87 18.02
C PRO A 130 6.13 7.81 16.48
N ASN A 131 7.14 7.18 15.88
CA ASN A 131 7.24 7.00 14.43
C ASN A 131 7.42 5.51 14.10
N VAL A 132 6.96 5.12 12.92
CA VAL A 132 7.32 3.87 12.26
C VAL A 132 8.13 4.19 11.01
N LYS A 133 9.24 3.48 10.85
CA LYS A 133 10.08 3.52 9.66
C LYS A 133 9.50 2.60 8.60
N LEU A 134 9.18 3.15 7.44
CA LEU A 134 8.63 2.44 6.31
C LEU A 134 9.61 2.51 5.14
N GLU A 135 9.94 1.35 4.57
CA GLU A 135 10.78 1.27 3.39
C GLU A 135 9.92 1.31 2.13
N ARG A 136 10.14 2.29 1.26
CA ARG A 136 9.56 2.31 -0.09
C ARG A 136 10.67 2.03 -1.10
N GLY A 137 10.33 1.40 -2.22
CA GLY A 137 11.30 0.98 -3.22
C GLY A 137 10.91 -0.30 -3.94
N VAL A 138 11.91 -0.96 -4.50
CA VAL A 138 11.78 -2.24 -5.20
C VAL A 138 12.57 -3.33 -4.47
N SER A 139 11.92 -4.46 -4.22
CA SER A 139 12.52 -5.68 -3.66
C SER A 139 11.86 -6.86 -4.33
N ASN A 140 12.43 -7.31 -5.46
CA ASN A 140 11.87 -8.31 -6.37
C ASN A 140 11.25 -9.50 -5.59
N PRO A 141 9.95 -9.84 -5.77
CA PRO A 141 8.97 -9.38 -6.78
C PRO A 141 8.16 -8.12 -6.43
N PHE A 142 8.46 -7.45 -5.32
CA PHE A 142 7.62 -6.39 -4.76
C PHE A 142 8.09 -5.00 -5.17
N ARG A 143 7.12 -4.13 -5.47
CA ARG A 143 7.32 -2.69 -5.69
C ARG A 143 6.35 -1.94 -4.79
N VAL A 144 6.88 -1.08 -3.93
CA VAL A 144 6.07 -0.33 -2.94
C VAL A 144 6.42 1.14 -2.98
N GLY A 145 5.46 1.98 -3.31
CA GLY A 145 5.56 3.43 -3.16
C GLY A 145 4.68 3.93 -2.03
N ILE A 146 5.11 5.03 -1.41
CA ILE A 146 4.42 5.64 -0.26
C ILE A 146 4.51 7.16 -0.38
N VAL A 147 3.35 7.79 -0.35
CA VAL A 147 3.18 9.23 -0.29
C VAL A 147 2.56 9.57 1.08
N PRO A 148 3.35 10.10 2.03
CA PRO A 148 2.85 10.45 3.36
C PRO A 148 1.91 11.66 3.28
N GLU A 149 1.09 11.86 4.32
CA GLU A 149 0.09 12.94 4.42
C GLU A 149 0.62 14.30 3.95
N VAL A 150 1.79 14.71 4.46
CA VAL A 150 2.42 16.01 4.17
C VAL A 150 2.77 16.21 2.68
N ARG A 151 2.84 15.13 1.89
CA ARG A 151 3.11 15.15 0.45
C ARG A 151 1.84 15.01 -0.39
N LEU A 152 0.68 14.73 0.20
CA LEU A 152 -0.57 14.50 -0.52
C LEU A 152 -1.05 15.75 -1.28
N ARG A 153 -0.86 16.95 -0.73
CA ARG A 153 -1.25 18.19 -1.44
C ARG A 153 -0.43 18.42 -2.71
N PRO A 154 0.93 18.43 -2.68
CA PRO A 154 1.73 18.49 -3.91
C PRO A 154 1.37 17.42 -4.93
N TRP A 155 1.09 16.20 -4.46
CA TRP A 155 0.66 15.10 -5.32
C TRP A 155 -0.71 15.35 -5.97
N TYR A 156 -1.67 15.90 -5.23
CA TYR A 156 -2.99 16.27 -5.76
C TYR A 156 -2.84 17.25 -6.93
N GLU A 157 -2.08 18.33 -6.71
CA GLU A 157 -1.86 19.39 -7.71
C GLU A 157 -1.16 18.84 -8.98
N ALA A 158 -0.15 17.97 -8.79
CA ALA A 158 0.57 17.33 -9.89
C ALA A 158 -0.33 16.40 -10.71
N VAL A 159 -1.14 15.58 -10.04
CA VAL A 159 -2.04 14.62 -10.69
C VAL A 159 -3.16 15.34 -11.44
N THR A 160 -3.78 16.35 -10.83
CA THR A 160 -4.83 17.17 -11.48
C THR A 160 -4.29 17.82 -12.76
N THR A 161 -3.04 18.31 -12.74
CA THR A 161 -2.41 18.90 -13.93
C THR A 161 -2.05 17.85 -14.99
N ALA A 162 -1.47 16.72 -14.58
CA ALA A 162 -1.00 15.66 -15.47
C ALA A 162 -2.14 15.03 -16.29
N LYS A 163 -3.33 14.89 -15.69
CA LYS A 163 -4.52 14.29 -16.33
C LYS A 163 -4.91 14.93 -17.65
N PHE A 164 -4.77 16.25 -17.79
CA PHE A 164 -5.21 16.96 -18.99
C PHE A 164 -4.41 16.61 -20.25
N LYS A 165 -3.21 16.07 -20.08
CA LYS A 165 -2.32 15.66 -21.17
C LYS A 165 -2.08 14.14 -21.20
N ALA A 166 -2.79 13.40 -20.34
CA ALA A 166 -2.57 11.98 -20.14
C ALA A 166 -3.12 11.16 -21.33
N PRO A 167 -2.41 10.12 -21.79
CA PRO A 167 -2.98 9.17 -22.72
C PRO A 167 -4.15 8.41 -22.08
N PRO A 168 -5.10 7.86 -22.86
CA PRO A 168 -6.29 7.18 -22.31
C PRO A 168 -5.97 6.07 -21.28
N ALA A 169 -4.87 5.34 -21.48
CA ALA A 169 -4.42 4.30 -20.56
C ALA A 169 -4.04 4.83 -19.16
N ALA A 170 -3.58 6.08 -19.06
CA ALA A 170 -3.17 6.70 -17.80
C ALA A 170 -4.34 7.39 -17.07
N VAL A 171 -5.36 7.86 -17.81
CA VAL A 171 -6.46 8.67 -17.25
C VAL A 171 -7.18 7.97 -16.10
N SER A 172 -7.45 6.67 -16.23
CA SER A 172 -8.12 5.90 -15.18
C SER A 172 -7.29 5.83 -13.88
N VAL A 173 -5.99 5.54 -14.01
CA VAL A 173 -5.07 5.44 -12.86
C VAL A 173 -4.90 6.79 -12.18
N LEU A 174 -4.62 7.85 -12.95
CA LEU A 174 -4.53 9.19 -12.41
C LEU A 174 -5.87 9.59 -11.75
N GLY A 175 -6.99 9.21 -12.39
CA GLY A 175 -8.36 9.26 -11.87
C GLY A 175 -8.44 8.85 -10.41
N GLU A 176 -8.07 7.58 -10.19
CA GLU A 176 -8.08 6.92 -8.89
C GLU A 176 -7.07 7.54 -7.92
N ILE A 177 -5.86 7.91 -8.36
CA ILE A 177 -4.89 8.62 -7.51
C ILE A 177 -5.49 9.91 -6.95
N GLU A 178 -6.11 10.75 -7.78
CA GLU A 178 -6.73 12.00 -7.32
C GLU A 178 -7.85 11.73 -6.31
N ALA A 179 -8.74 10.77 -6.61
CA ALA A 179 -9.87 10.44 -5.74
C ALA A 179 -9.40 9.93 -4.37
N LEU A 180 -8.38 9.08 -4.35
CA LEU A 180 -7.79 8.53 -3.13
C LEU A 180 -7.02 9.58 -2.34
N ILE A 181 -6.28 10.48 -3.00
CA ILE A 181 -5.65 11.62 -2.33
C ILE A 181 -6.71 12.51 -1.67
N ALA A 182 -7.80 12.82 -2.38
CA ALA A 182 -8.88 13.61 -1.82
C ALA A 182 -9.52 12.90 -0.60
N ALA A 183 -9.68 11.58 -0.64
CA ALA A 183 -10.17 10.80 0.50
C ALA A 183 -9.18 10.80 1.68
N ALA A 184 -7.89 10.60 1.43
CA ALA A 184 -6.84 10.65 2.44
C ALA A 184 -6.77 12.01 3.15
N ARG A 185 -6.86 13.10 2.38
CA ARG A 185 -6.89 14.47 2.92
C ARG A 185 -8.12 14.74 3.78
N ARG A 186 -9.29 14.16 3.45
CA ARG A 186 -10.49 14.26 4.29
C ARG A 186 -10.35 13.50 5.61
N ALA A 187 -9.59 12.40 5.64
CA ALA A 187 -9.31 11.67 6.87
C ALA A 187 -8.40 12.48 7.83
N GLY A 188 -7.47 13.28 7.28
CA GLY A 188 -6.78 14.35 8.02
C GLY A 188 -5.77 13.92 9.09
N GLY A 189 -5.31 12.67 9.07
CA GLY A 189 -4.36 12.14 10.07
C GLY A 189 -2.92 12.08 9.58
N SER A 190 -1.95 12.43 10.43
CA SER A 190 -0.51 12.37 10.11
C SER A 190 0.00 10.95 9.82
N SER A 191 -0.73 9.94 10.27
CA SER A 191 -0.46 8.52 10.01
C SER A 191 -1.00 8.02 8.66
N VAL A 192 -1.73 8.87 7.93
CA VAL A 192 -2.35 8.52 6.65
C VAL A 192 -1.32 8.65 5.52
N ALA A 193 -1.32 7.68 4.63
CA ALA A 193 -0.53 7.71 3.41
C ALA A 193 -1.29 7.12 2.23
N LEU A 194 -0.97 7.57 1.03
CA LEU A 194 -1.29 6.82 -0.19
C LEU A 194 -0.18 5.80 -0.44
N VAL A 195 -0.56 4.54 -0.55
CA VAL A 195 0.36 3.40 -0.73
C VAL A 195 0.04 2.72 -2.05
N PHE A 196 1.09 2.53 -2.85
CA PHE A 196 1.07 1.63 -4.00
C PHE A 196 1.81 0.35 -3.62
N ALA A 197 1.19 -0.81 -3.79
CA ALA A 197 1.74 -2.11 -3.45
C ALA A 197 1.52 -3.07 -4.63
N ALA A 198 2.58 -3.32 -5.39
CA ALA A 198 2.57 -4.23 -6.53
C ALA A 198 3.47 -5.44 -6.32
N SER A 199 3.10 -6.53 -7.00
CA SER A 199 3.89 -7.76 -7.07
C SER A 199 3.81 -8.34 -8.47
N SER A 200 4.94 -8.70 -9.06
CA SER A 200 5.01 -9.45 -10.32
C SER A 200 5.81 -10.73 -10.13
N PHE A 201 5.22 -11.89 -10.42
CA PHE A 201 5.97 -13.14 -10.49
C PHE A 201 6.55 -13.40 -11.90
N GLU A 202 6.58 -12.39 -12.77
CA GLU A 202 7.04 -12.55 -14.16
C GLU A 202 8.56 -12.77 -14.28
N ASP A 203 9.36 -12.51 -13.23
CA ASP A 203 10.79 -12.83 -13.20
C ASP A 203 11.09 -14.15 -12.47
N ARG A 204 10.59 -15.27 -13.01
CA ARG A 204 11.04 -16.62 -12.60
C ARG A 204 11.76 -17.40 -13.70
N LEU A 205 12.17 -16.76 -14.79
CA LEU A 205 12.99 -17.38 -15.83
C LEU A 205 14.01 -16.40 -16.41
N ALA A 206 15.18 -16.31 -15.76
CA ALA A 206 16.50 -16.14 -16.38
C ALA A 206 17.59 -16.21 -15.29
N GLU A 207 17.85 -17.42 -14.79
CA GLU A 207 19.21 -17.85 -14.42
C GLU A 207 19.55 -19.09 -15.25
#